data_AF-F0GFJ6-F1
#
_entry.id   AF-F0GFJ6-F1
#
_cell.length_a   1.000
_cell.length_b   1.000
_cell.length_c   1.000
_cell.angle_alpha   90.00
_cell.angle_beta   90.00
_cell.angle_gamma   90.00
#
_symmetry.space_group_name_H-M   'P 1'
#
loop_
_entity.id
_entity.type
_entity.pdbx_description
1 polymer ?
#
loop_
_entity_poly.entity_id
_entity_poly.type
_entity_poly.pdbx_seq_one_letter_code
_entity_poly.pdbx_strand_id
1 'polypeptide(L)'
;MSTAHSATPSIDLRILLRSIGQIVLQANALTGALLLAALALTDLRLACAALLGAAAANLTAVLTGARRDDVEQGLHGFNGALAALIAVVFAPDPLIGV
;
A
#
# COMPACT_ATOMS: atom_id res chain seq x y z
N MET A 1 -25.48 -25.30 -1.35
CA MET A 1 -25.82 -23.89 -1.62
C MET A 1 -25.36 -23.07 -0.43
N SER A 2 -24.11 -22.61 -0.42
CA SER A 2 -23.50 -21.85 0.67
C SER A 2 -23.51 -20.38 0.30
N THR A 3 -24.14 -19.56 1.13
CA THR A 3 -24.31 -18.12 0.96
C THR A 3 -22.96 -17.42 1.16
N ALA A 4 -22.20 -17.24 0.08
CA ALA A 4 -21.03 -16.36 0.09
C ALA A 4 -21.53 -14.91 0.28
N HIS A 5 -21.35 -14.39 1.49
CA HIS A 5 -21.61 -12.98 1.77
C HIS A 5 -20.62 -12.14 0.95
N SER A 6 -21.09 -11.59 -0.17
CA SER A 6 -20.32 -10.72 -1.06
C SER A 6 -20.15 -9.33 -0.42
N ALA A 7 -19.55 -9.24 0.76
CA ALA A 7 -19.16 -7.97 1.36
C ALA A 7 -18.05 -7.36 0.52
N THR A 8 -18.26 -6.26 -0.21
CA THR A 8 -17.21 -5.46 -0.87
C THR A 8 -15.92 -5.48 -0.04
N PRO A 9 -14.74 -5.80 -0.63
CA PRO A 9 -13.51 -5.83 0.16
C PRO A 9 -13.30 -4.42 0.74
N SER A 10 -13.55 -4.27 2.03
CA SER A 10 -13.26 -3.02 2.73
C SER A 10 -11.75 -2.93 2.79
N ILE A 11 -11.16 -1.90 2.18
CA ILE A 11 -9.74 -1.61 2.33
C ILE A 11 -9.52 -1.31 3.80
N ASP A 12 -9.02 -2.30 4.52
CA ASP A 12 -8.69 -2.22 5.94
C ASP A 12 -7.16 -2.19 6.10
N LEU A 13 -6.70 -1.78 7.28
CA LEU A 13 -5.30 -1.66 7.63
C LEU A 13 -4.51 -2.94 7.32
N ARG A 14 -5.10 -4.12 7.52
CA ARG A 14 -4.45 -5.39 7.21
C ARG A 14 -4.08 -5.54 5.73
N ILE A 15 -4.93 -5.08 4.82
CA ILE A 15 -4.68 -5.12 3.38
C ILE A 15 -3.56 -4.14 3.02
N LEU A 16 -3.61 -2.91 3.56
CA LEU A 16 -2.56 -1.92 3.34
C LEU A 16 -1.20 -2.40 3.82
N LEU A 17 -1.14 -3.01 5.02
CA LEU A 17 0.08 -3.59 5.54
C LEU A 17 0.56 -4.77 4.68
N ARG A 18 -0.33 -5.66 4.22
CA ARG A 18 0.06 -6.72 3.28
C ARG A 18 0.60 -6.14 1.97
N SER A 19 0.00 -5.09 1.43
CA SER A 19 0.50 -4.39 0.24
C SER A 19 1.92 -3.85 0.43
N ILE A 20 2.25 -3.30 1.60
CA ILE A 20 3.62 -2.87 1.90
C ILE A 20 4.55 -4.09 2.04
N GLY A 21 4.11 -5.18 2.69
CA GLY A 21 4.88 -6.43 2.77
C GLY A 21 5.22 -7.02 1.40
N GLN A 22 4.32 -6.88 0.41
CA GLN A 22 4.53 -7.35 -0.96
C GLN A 22 5.67 -6.64 -1.69
N ILE A 23 6.16 -5.49 -1.20
CA ILE A 23 7.38 -4.85 -1.74
C ILE A 23 8.57 -5.82 -1.67
N VAL A 24 8.62 -6.66 -0.63
CA VAL A 24 9.63 -7.72 -0.45
C VAL A 24 9.05 -9.11 -0.71
N LEU A 25 7.98 -9.20 -1.50
CA LEU A 25 7.28 -10.44 -1.87
C LEU A 25 6.72 -11.21 -0.66
N GLN A 26 6.35 -10.51 0.40
CA GLN A 26 5.77 -11.10 1.60
C GLN A 26 4.30 -10.68 1.76
N ALA A 27 3.38 -11.60 1.52
CA ALA A 27 1.94 -11.43 1.78
C ALA A 27 1.61 -11.46 3.29
N ASN A 28 2.29 -10.64 4.09
CA ASN A 28 2.25 -10.68 5.55
C ASN A 28 2.15 -9.26 6.14
N ALA A 29 1.13 -9.02 6.99
CA ALA A 29 0.87 -7.70 7.57
C ALA A 29 1.94 -7.28 8.60
N LEU A 30 2.54 -8.23 9.34
CA LEU A 30 3.63 -7.94 10.27
C LEU A 30 4.87 -7.49 9.51
N THR A 31 5.22 -8.17 8.42
CA THR A 31 6.32 -7.74 7.54
C THR A 31 6.09 -6.33 7.01
N GLY A 32 4.88 -6.03 6.53
CA GLY A 32 4.52 -4.68 6.11
C GLY A 32 4.58 -3.64 7.22
N ALA A 33 4.17 -3.98 8.44
CA ALA A 33 4.25 -3.09 9.59
C ALA A 33 5.71 -2.78 9.97
N LEU A 34 6.59 -3.78 9.91
CA LEU A 34 8.03 -3.59 10.14
C LEU A 34 8.67 -2.71 9.05
N LEU A 35 8.30 -2.92 7.78
CA LEU A 35 8.76 -2.06 6.69
C LEU A 35 8.25 -0.62 6.84
N LEU A 36 6.97 -0.45 7.18
CA LEU A 36 6.39 0.87 7.41
C LEU A 36 7.05 1.58 8.61
N ALA A 37 7.38 0.85 9.68
CA ALA A 37 8.13 1.39 10.81
C ALA A 37 9.55 1.79 10.39
N ALA A 38 10.24 0.97 9.59
CA ALA A 38 11.56 1.30 9.06
C ALA A 38 11.53 2.57 8.19
N LEU A 39 10.50 2.71 7.33
CA LEU A 39 10.27 3.94 6.57
C LEU A 39 10.03 5.13 7.50
N ALA A 40 9.19 4.99 8.53
CA ALA A 40 8.88 6.08 9.46
C ALA A 40 10.09 6.51 10.30
N LEU A 41 10.97 5.56 10.67
CA LEU A 41 12.25 5.84 11.33
C LEU A 41 13.25 6.55 10.41
N THR A 42 13.12 6.36 9.10
CA THR A 42 13.96 7.03 8.09
C THR A 42 13.45 8.45 7.83
N ASP A 43 12.16 8.58 7.47
CA ASP A 43 11.44 9.83 7.30
C ASP A 43 9.93 9.53 7.32
N LEU A 44 9.19 10.20 8.19
CA LEU A 44 7.74 10.05 8.30
C LEU A 44 7.02 10.33 6.98
N ARG A 45 7.56 11.20 6.12
CA ARG A 45 7.01 11.49 4.78
C ARG A 45 6.99 10.24 3.90
N LEU A 46 8.03 9.39 3.97
CA LEU A 46 8.11 8.15 3.19
C LEU A 46 7.06 7.14 3.65
N ALA A 47 6.85 7.00 4.97
CA ALA A 47 5.81 6.14 5.52
C ALA A 47 4.41 6.59 5.07
N CYS A 48 4.13 7.89 5.15
CA CYS A 48 2.88 8.46 4.66
C CYS A 48 2.71 8.25 3.15
N ALA A 49 3.76 8.45 2.36
CA ALA A 49 3.73 8.24 0.91
C ALA A 49 3.42 6.78 0.55
N ALA A 50 4.10 5.83 1.18
CA ALA A 50 3.87 4.41 0.96
C ALA A 50 2.41 4.02 1.27
N LEU A 51 1.85 4.50 2.39
CA LEU A 51 0.45 4.27 2.76
C LEU A 51 -0.53 4.88 1.76
N LEU A 52 -0.33 6.14 1.38
CA LEU A 52 -1.20 6.84 0.42
C LEU A 52 -1.16 6.18 -0.95
N GLY A 53 0.03 5.83 -1.44
CA GLY A 53 0.21 5.13 -2.70
C GLY A 53 -0.45 3.75 -2.71
N ALA A 54 -0.26 2.96 -1.63
CA ALA A 54 -0.91 1.66 -1.48
C ALA A 54 -2.44 1.78 -1.40
N ALA A 55 -2.95 2.77 -0.66
CA ALA A 55 -4.39 3.01 -0.52
C ALA A 55 -5.02 3.43 -1.85
N ALA A 56 -4.40 4.36 -2.57
CA ALA A 56 -4.87 4.81 -3.88
C ALA A 56 -4.92 3.64 -4.88
N ALA A 57 -3.85 2.84 -4.98
CA ALA A 57 -3.80 1.71 -5.91
C ALA A 57 -4.80 0.60 -5.55
N ASN A 58 -4.97 0.27 -4.27
CA ASN A 58 -6.01 -0.68 -3.83
C ASN A 58 -7.43 -0.13 -4.11
N LEU A 59 -7.67 1.16 -3.90
CA LEU A 59 -8.96 1.78 -4.23
C LEU A 59 -9.24 1.71 -5.73
N THR A 60 -8.26 2.04 -6.57
CA THR A 60 -8.38 1.88 -8.02
C THR A 60 -8.68 0.42 -8.39
N ALA A 61 -7.98 -0.54 -7.81
CA ALA A 61 -8.23 -1.96 -8.07
C ALA A 61 -9.67 -2.36 -7.75
N VAL A 62 -10.20 -1.96 -6.58
CA VAL A 62 -11.59 -2.21 -6.19
C VAL A 62 -12.57 -1.55 -7.16
N LEU A 63 -12.33 -0.29 -7.55
CA LEU A 63 -13.19 0.43 -8.50
C LEU A 63 -13.18 -0.20 -9.91
N THR A 64 -12.06 -0.80 -10.32
CA THR A 64 -11.93 -1.49 -11.62
C THR A 64 -12.42 -2.94 -11.60
N GLY A 65 -12.92 -3.45 -10.47
CA GLY A 65 -13.44 -4.81 -10.36
C GLY A 65 -12.34 -5.88 -10.27
N ALA A 66 -11.20 -5.56 -9.69
CA ALA A 66 -10.14 -6.53 -9.43
C ALA A 66 -10.63 -7.72 -8.58
N ARG A 67 -9.96 -8.87 -8.74
CA ARG A 67 -10.30 -10.08 -7.99
C ARG A 67 -10.09 -9.85 -6.50
N ARG A 68 -11.09 -10.23 -5.70
CA ARG A 68 -11.09 -10.04 -4.24
C ARG A 68 -9.89 -10.69 -3.58
N ASP A 69 -9.58 -11.93 -3.94
CA ASP A 69 -8.43 -12.67 -3.40
C ASP A 69 -7.13 -11.89 -3.60
N ASP A 70 -6.95 -11.27 -4.77
CA ASP A 70 -5.72 -10.53 -5.10
C ASP A 70 -5.62 -9.23 -4.29
N VAL A 71 -6.75 -8.54 -4.08
CA VAL A 71 -6.85 -7.36 -3.20
C VAL A 71 -6.56 -7.74 -1.75
N GLU A 72 -7.13 -8.83 -1.24
CA GLU A 72 -6.89 -9.31 0.13
C GLU A 72 -5.44 -9.77 0.35
N GLN A 73 -4.79 -10.29 -0.69
CA GLN A 73 -3.36 -10.63 -0.68
C GLN A 73 -2.45 -9.39 -0.79
N GLY A 74 -3.02 -8.20 -1.00
CA GLY A 74 -2.31 -6.93 -1.10
C GLY A 74 -1.59 -6.71 -2.43
N LEU A 75 -1.87 -7.52 -3.45
CA LEU A 75 -1.13 -7.57 -4.72
C LEU A 75 -1.28 -6.31 -5.57
N HIS A 76 -2.33 -5.52 -5.34
CA HIS A 76 -2.56 -4.28 -6.11
C HIS A 76 -1.92 -3.05 -5.48
N GLY A 77 -1.60 -3.06 -4.19
CA GLY A 77 -1.11 -1.87 -3.49
C GLY A 77 0.39 -1.62 -3.56
N PHE A 78 1.23 -2.65 -3.72
CA PHE A 78 2.69 -2.49 -3.59
C PHE A 78 3.30 -1.59 -4.67
N ASN A 79 2.83 -1.69 -5.92
CA ASN A 79 3.29 -0.83 -7.01
C ASN A 79 2.92 0.64 -6.77
N GLY A 80 1.73 0.91 -6.21
CA GLY A 80 1.33 2.25 -5.82
C GLY A 80 2.20 2.83 -4.70
N ALA A 81 2.55 2.01 -3.70
CA ALA A 81 3.47 2.41 -2.63
C ALA A 81 4.85 2.79 -3.18
N LEU A 82 5.43 1.97 -4.07
CA LEU A 82 6.73 2.24 -4.70
C LEU A 82 6.70 3.50 -5.56
N ALA A 83 5.65 3.70 -6.35
CA ALA A 83 5.49 4.91 -7.15
C ALA A 83 5.44 6.17 -6.28
N ALA A 84 4.69 6.15 -5.17
CA ALA A 84 4.62 7.27 -4.24
C ALA A 84 5.93 7.51 -3.48
N LEU A 85 6.65 6.45 -3.11
CA LEU A 85 7.99 6.55 -2.52
C LEU A 85 8.96 7.24 -3.47
N ILE A 86 9.01 6.82 -4.73
CA ILE A 86 9.85 7.46 -5.75
C ILE A 86 9.47 8.93 -5.90
N ALA A 87 8.17 9.25 -5.97
CA ALA A 87 7.70 10.62 -6.10
C ALA A 87 8.16 11.52 -4.93
N VAL A 88 8.18 11.00 -3.69
CA VAL A 88 8.63 11.76 -2.51
C VAL A 88 10.15 11.83 -2.41
N VAL A 89 10.86 10.74 -2.73
CA VAL A 89 12.34 10.70 -2.69
C VAL A 89 12.95 11.67 -3.71
N PHE A 90 12.33 11.82 -4.88
CA PHE A 90 12.81 12.71 -5.94
C PHE A 90 12.02 14.03 -6.01
N ALA A 91 11.14 14.31 -5.05
CA ALA A 91 10.49 15.61 -4.98
C ALA A 91 11.55 16.69 -4.70
N PRO A 92 11.53 17.83 -5.43
CA PRO A 92 12.39 18.96 -5.11
C PRO A 92 12.18 19.39 -3.66
N ASP A 93 13.26 19.72 -2.96
CA ASP A 93 13.16 20.26 -1.61
C ASP A 93 12.45 21.62 -1.68
N PRO A 94 11.29 21.80 -1.02
CA PRO A 94 10.56 23.06 -1.10
C PRO A 94 11.32 24.25 -0.50
N LEU A 95 12.39 23.99 0.27
CA LEU A 95 13.26 25.00 0.87
C LEU A 95 14.54 25.27 0.08
N ILE A 96 14.95 24.37 -0.81
CA ILE A 96 16.16 24.49 -1.61
C ILE A 96 15.70 24.43 -3.07
N GLY A 97 15.20 25.56 -3.57
CA GLY A 97 14.77 25.71 -4.96
C GLY A 97 15.94 25.62 -5.92
N VAL A 98 16.36 24.40 -6.24
CA VAL A 98 17.26 24.06 -7.36
C VAL A 98 16.53 23.14 -8.32
#